data_AF-A0A6L8U6Z1-F1
#
_entry.id   AF-A0A6L8U6Z1-F1
#
_cell.length_a   1.000
_cell.length_b   1.000
_cell.length_c   1.000
_cell.angle_alpha   90.00
_cell.angle_beta   90.00
_cell.angle_gamma   90.00
#
_symmetry.space_group_name_H-M   'P 1'
#
loop_
_entity.id
_entity.type
_entity.pdbx_description
1 polymer ?
#
loop_
_entity_poly.entity_id
_entity_poly.type
_entity_poly.pdbx_seq_one_letter_code
_entity_poly.pdbx_strand_id
1 'polypeptide(L)'
;MKKKLFLVLFVAMCVVTAQAQIDLKKVGGQIKKQTEQKTPEKKPAEPAKPQSQPTASPTPAADTKPAAIPETGKDVYVSVNTGSNRNDGSKEKPYKDLQKAVDESPEGAIIHVAQGNYLGKLDAGYITIKKYVSIVGGYTDDFSQRDPLKYRTTIQPGPDAGGTNANFGLFAIDVHSNINGKILIDGIIFDKGLMNRYVGLNATDDRFKAPEGVQSGHLNPPGKQIGQPSMGGPSTVSNQLLHGYLKGNLIVRNCVFLNGSHFAIQIGNEGGHFEVYNNVFLSNRMAACEIYGKTNKPGEATLDFHHNTVLFTWRRDWVPGDKDMGYGFRYMTRIDATVNNNIIGCSDFSALDRTRIDSDKNIEAQRKTSANNNLFFGNIEADLTLPSGGGKFMRIFAKQFEDVDQLAEADGNREMSEAEIKTLTKAIDAAYLKAFLNIEGSTSSTYNPNSSENLFRSAMGMNQRGTETNYVSMYGNLYPMDKAFDLFGALEGYGAQKIAQ
;
A
#
# COMPACT_ATOMS: atom_id res chain seq x y z
N MET A 1 -35.44 -48.33 -50.28
CA MET A 1 -34.94 -47.44 -51.35
C MET A 1 -34.14 -46.30 -50.73
N LYS A 2 -32.93 -46.04 -51.26
CA LYS A 2 -32.03 -44.85 -51.09
C LYS A 2 -31.56 -44.55 -49.65
N LYS A 3 -30.39 -45.01 -49.16
CA LYS A 3 -28.97 -44.65 -49.44
C LYS A 3 -28.64 -43.15 -49.42
N LYS A 4 -27.77 -42.77 -48.47
CA LYS A 4 -26.66 -41.76 -48.45
C LYS A 4 -26.60 -41.13 -47.03
N LEU A 5 -25.47 -40.82 -46.39
CA LEU A 5 -24.04 -40.99 -46.64
C LEU A 5 -23.33 -40.58 -45.33
N PHE A 6 -22.25 -41.28 -44.99
CA PHE A 6 -21.30 -41.01 -43.91
C PHE A 6 -20.72 -39.58 -43.91
N LEU A 7 -20.48 -39.01 -42.73
CA LEU A 7 -19.22 -38.29 -42.46
C LEU A 7 -18.89 -38.31 -40.96
N VAL A 8 -17.91 -39.15 -40.61
CA VAL A 8 -17.16 -39.13 -39.35
C VAL A 8 -16.05 -38.09 -39.52
N LEU A 9 -15.98 -37.10 -38.64
CA LEU A 9 -14.85 -36.17 -38.61
C LEU A 9 -14.01 -36.44 -37.36
N PHE A 10 -12.82 -37.01 -37.61
CA PHE A 10 -11.69 -37.08 -36.70
C PHE A 10 -11.28 -35.66 -36.28
N VAL A 11 -11.18 -35.39 -34.97
CA VAL A 11 -10.43 -34.23 -34.47
C VAL A 11 -9.08 -34.74 -33.98
N ALA A 12 -8.05 -34.41 -34.75
CA ALA A 12 -6.65 -34.70 -34.44
C ALA A 12 -6.16 -33.82 -33.27
N MET A 13 -5.52 -34.45 -32.29
CA MET A 13 -4.63 -33.77 -31.35
C MET A 13 -3.44 -33.19 -32.13
N CYS A 14 -3.32 -31.86 -32.16
CA CYS A 14 -2.05 -31.19 -32.47
C CYS A 14 -1.47 -30.65 -31.17
N VAL A 15 -0.39 -31.28 -30.71
CA VAL A 15 0.51 -30.74 -29.70
C VAL A 15 1.27 -29.60 -30.37
N VAL A 16 1.03 -28.37 -29.92
CA VAL A 16 1.89 -27.22 -30.26
C VAL A 16 2.43 -26.67 -28.96
N THR A 17 3.70 -26.98 -28.69
CA THR A 17 4.52 -26.26 -27.73
C THR A 17 4.73 -24.84 -28.27
N ALA A 18 4.06 -23.85 -27.72
CA ALA A 18 4.31 -22.44 -28.01
C ALA A 18 5.04 -21.81 -26.82
N GLN A 19 6.35 -21.62 -26.96
CA GLN A 19 7.08 -20.64 -26.15
C GLN A 19 6.56 -19.25 -26.53
N ALA A 20 5.81 -18.62 -25.63
CA ALA A 20 5.30 -17.27 -25.84
C ALA A 20 6.33 -16.24 -25.34
N GLN A 21 7.03 -15.60 -26.28
CA GLN A 21 7.66 -14.30 -26.08
C GLN A 21 6.57 -13.21 -26.09
N ILE A 22 6.62 -12.32 -25.09
CA ILE A 22 5.67 -11.22 -24.90
C ILE A 22 5.92 -10.13 -25.96
N ASP A 23 4.89 -9.76 -26.73
CA ASP A 23 4.91 -8.62 -27.67
C ASP A 23 4.24 -7.39 -27.03
N LEU A 24 5.08 -6.50 -26.52
CA LEU A 24 4.71 -5.25 -25.81
C LEU A 24 3.89 -4.27 -26.68
N LYS A 25 3.89 -4.42 -28.02
CA LYS A 25 3.13 -3.52 -28.90
C LYS A 25 1.62 -3.70 -28.83
N LYS A 26 1.14 -4.90 -28.47
CA LYS A 26 -0.32 -5.17 -28.36
C LYS A 26 -0.94 -4.56 -27.10
N VAL A 27 -0.18 -4.44 -26.02
CA VAL A 27 -0.64 -3.84 -24.76
C VAL A 27 -0.91 -2.34 -24.93
N GLY A 28 -0.02 -1.62 -25.64
CA GLY A 28 -0.21 -0.19 -25.92
C GLY A 28 -1.40 0.11 -26.85
N GLY A 29 -1.84 -0.85 -27.66
CA GLY A 29 -2.97 -0.67 -28.59
C GLY A 29 -4.34 -0.75 -27.93
N GLN A 30 -4.48 -1.47 -26.81
CA GLN A 30 -5.75 -1.60 -26.09
C GLN A 30 -6.08 -0.34 -25.26
N ILE A 31 -5.05 0.37 -24.79
CA ILE A 31 -5.19 1.64 -24.04
C ILE A 31 -5.77 2.76 -24.93
N LYS A 32 -5.46 2.76 -26.23
CA LYS A 32 -5.96 3.78 -27.18
C LYS A 32 -7.43 3.63 -27.58
N LYS A 33 -8.06 2.46 -27.41
CA LYS A 33 -9.44 2.24 -27.90
C LYS A 33 -10.54 2.65 -26.93
N GLN A 34 -10.22 2.97 -25.68
CA GLN A 34 -11.21 3.42 -24.68
C GLN A 34 -11.41 4.94 -24.63
N THR A 35 -10.66 5.74 -25.39
CA THR A 35 -10.70 7.21 -25.32
C THR A 35 -11.52 7.92 -26.40
N GLU A 36 -12.23 7.19 -27.27
CA GLU A 36 -13.06 7.81 -28.30
C GLU A 36 -14.56 7.58 -28.08
N GLN A 37 -15.19 8.44 -27.27
CA GLN A 37 -16.61 8.77 -27.43
C GLN A 37 -16.82 10.29 -27.51
N LYS A 38 -17.57 10.67 -28.54
CA LYS A 38 -17.68 11.96 -29.20
C LYS A 38 -18.37 13.06 -28.38
N THR A 39 -17.98 14.31 -28.60
CA THR A 39 -18.82 15.52 -28.41
C THR A 39 -18.50 16.53 -29.54
N PRO A 40 -19.49 17.25 -30.10
CA PRO A 40 -19.39 17.80 -31.46
C PRO A 40 -18.68 19.16 -31.60
N GLU A 41 -18.11 19.35 -32.79
CA GLU A 41 -17.33 20.50 -33.26
C GLU A 41 -18.05 21.86 -33.20
N LYS A 42 -17.29 22.91 -32.88
CA LYS A 42 -17.59 24.30 -33.25
C LYS A 42 -16.36 24.94 -33.93
N LYS A 43 -16.65 25.70 -34.98
CA LYS A 43 -15.78 26.29 -36.02
C LYS A 43 -14.55 27.08 -35.52
N PRO A 44 -13.44 27.17 -36.29
CA PRO A 44 -12.19 27.80 -35.88
C PRO A 44 -12.20 29.31 -36.05
N ALA A 45 -11.57 30.03 -35.12
CA ALA A 45 -11.17 31.43 -35.27
C ALA A 45 -9.66 31.54 -35.53
N GLU A 46 -9.31 32.54 -36.33
CA GLU A 46 -8.02 32.85 -37.00
C GLU A 46 -6.87 33.21 -36.02
N PRO A 47 -5.58 33.01 -36.39
CA PRO A 47 -4.46 32.99 -35.44
C PRO A 47 -3.90 34.38 -35.10
N ALA A 48 -3.73 34.65 -33.81
CA ALA A 48 -2.97 35.80 -33.31
C ALA A 48 -1.47 35.45 -33.10
N LYS A 49 -0.62 36.44 -33.42
CA LYS A 49 0.85 36.41 -33.49
C LYS A 49 1.56 36.13 -32.14
N PRO A 50 2.82 35.67 -32.17
CA PRO A 50 3.54 35.16 -31.00
C PRO A 50 4.04 36.28 -30.08
N GLN A 51 3.77 36.16 -28.77
CA GLN A 51 4.39 36.97 -27.73
C GLN A 51 5.19 36.09 -26.76
N SER A 52 6.51 36.32 -26.79
CA SER A 52 7.52 36.19 -25.72
C SER A 52 7.30 35.17 -24.60
N GLN A 53 8.13 34.12 -24.63
CA GLN A 53 8.46 33.25 -23.49
C GLN A 53 8.92 34.07 -22.27
N PRO A 54 8.41 33.78 -21.06
CA PRO A 54 9.15 33.98 -19.84
C PRO A 54 10.04 32.75 -19.61
N THR A 55 11.33 33.02 -19.45
CA THR A 55 12.38 32.10 -19.03
C THR A 55 12.00 31.34 -17.77
N ALA A 56 12.02 30.00 -17.85
CA ALA A 56 11.99 29.11 -16.70
C ALA A 56 13.26 29.31 -15.86
N SER A 57 13.09 29.71 -14.60
CA SER A 57 14.16 29.61 -13.60
C SER A 57 14.29 28.15 -13.18
N PRO A 58 15.51 27.60 -13.05
CA PRO A 58 15.70 26.22 -12.61
C PRO A 58 15.42 26.10 -11.12
N THR A 59 14.47 25.23 -10.76
CA THR A 59 14.30 24.73 -9.38
C THR A 59 15.57 23.94 -9.00
N PRO A 60 16.14 24.13 -7.80
CA PRO A 60 17.33 23.40 -7.39
C PRO A 60 17.01 21.91 -7.30
N ALA A 61 17.82 21.07 -7.96
CA ALA A 61 17.86 19.66 -7.67
C ALA A 61 18.17 19.48 -6.18
N ALA A 62 17.27 18.84 -5.43
CA ALA A 62 17.54 18.49 -4.06
C ALA A 62 18.64 17.42 -4.05
N ASP A 63 19.84 17.80 -3.60
CA ASP A 63 20.89 16.86 -3.23
C ASP A 63 20.35 15.93 -2.13
N THR A 64 20.04 14.70 -2.50
CA THR A 64 19.61 13.62 -1.60
C THR A 64 20.80 13.09 -0.81
N LYS A 65 21.33 13.92 0.09
CA LYS A 65 22.18 13.41 1.17
C LYS A 65 21.29 12.58 2.11
N PRO A 66 21.62 11.31 2.39
CA PRO A 66 20.85 10.49 3.34
C PRO A 66 20.79 11.20 4.69
N ALA A 67 19.60 11.34 5.27
CA ALA A 67 19.49 11.90 6.60
C ALA A 67 20.16 10.96 7.62
N ALA A 68 21.04 11.47 8.47
CA ALA A 68 21.75 10.67 9.45
C ALA A 68 20.80 10.07 10.51
N ILE A 69 21.18 8.94 11.10
CA ILE A 69 20.58 8.48 12.37
C ILE A 69 20.89 9.56 13.42
N PRO A 70 19.95 9.92 14.31
CA PRO A 70 20.23 10.87 15.39
C PRO A 70 21.51 10.48 16.13
N GLU A 71 22.42 11.43 16.38
CA GLU A 71 23.67 11.17 17.11
C GLU A 71 23.53 11.38 18.63
N THR A 72 22.33 11.78 19.07
CA THR A 72 22.04 12.16 20.45
C THR A 72 21.08 11.14 21.07
N GLY A 73 21.51 10.47 22.14
CA GLY A 73 20.70 9.50 22.86
C GLY A 73 21.58 8.43 23.52
N LYS A 74 21.00 7.65 24.43
CA LYS A 74 21.66 6.44 24.94
C LYS A 74 21.48 5.32 23.91
N ASP A 75 22.57 4.66 23.52
CA ASP A 75 22.49 3.46 22.67
C ASP A 75 22.04 2.25 23.49
N VAL A 76 21.12 1.49 22.90
CA VAL A 76 20.60 0.23 23.42
C VAL A 76 20.61 -0.80 22.30
N TYR A 77 21.03 -2.02 22.60
CA TYR A 77 21.27 -3.07 21.61
C TYR A 77 20.35 -4.26 21.82
N VAL A 78 19.80 -4.78 20.72
CA VAL A 78 18.85 -5.90 20.73
C VAL A 78 19.24 -6.93 19.69
N SER A 79 19.46 -8.18 20.13
CA SER A 79 19.65 -9.32 19.24
C SER A 79 18.84 -10.51 19.74
N VAL A 80 17.93 -11.01 18.91
CA VAL A 80 17.16 -12.21 19.23
C VAL A 80 18.05 -13.47 19.31
N ASN A 81 19.19 -13.45 18.60
CA ASN A 81 20.10 -14.59 18.48
C ASN A 81 21.16 -14.63 19.58
N THR A 82 21.70 -13.48 19.99
CA THR A 82 22.81 -13.40 20.95
C THR A 82 22.41 -12.78 22.29
N GLY A 83 21.24 -12.13 22.36
CA GLY A 83 20.77 -11.41 23.53
C GLY A 83 20.08 -12.27 24.59
N SER A 84 19.89 -11.67 25.76
CA SER A 84 19.11 -12.23 26.86
C SER A 84 18.29 -11.13 27.52
N ASN A 85 17.05 -11.44 27.91
CA ASN A 85 16.19 -10.48 28.65
C ASN A 85 16.65 -10.26 30.10
N ARG A 86 17.75 -10.89 30.53
CA ARG A 86 18.44 -10.62 31.80
C ARG A 86 19.63 -9.67 31.63
N ASN A 87 19.99 -9.30 30.41
CA ASN A 87 21.09 -8.39 30.12
C ASN A 87 20.70 -6.92 30.39
N ASP A 88 21.64 -5.99 30.17
CA ASP A 88 21.48 -4.55 30.42
C ASP A 88 21.26 -3.71 29.14
N GLY A 89 21.27 -4.35 27.97
CA GLY A 89 21.07 -3.68 26.69
C GLY A 89 22.34 -3.00 26.15
N SER A 90 23.51 -3.22 26.75
CA SER A 90 24.81 -2.84 26.17
C SER A 90 25.11 -3.64 24.90
N LYS A 91 26.09 -3.19 24.11
CA LYS A 91 26.51 -3.88 22.89
C LYS A 91 27.04 -5.30 23.18
N GLU A 92 27.76 -5.47 24.29
CA GLU A 92 28.32 -6.74 24.75
C GLU A 92 27.26 -7.65 25.38
N LYS A 93 26.21 -7.07 25.97
CA LYS A 93 25.09 -7.78 26.60
C LYS A 93 23.78 -7.20 26.07
N PRO A 94 23.39 -7.51 24.82
CA PRO A 94 22.17 -6.98 24.24
C PRO A 94 20.92 -7.61 24.86
N TYR A 95 19.80 -6.89 24.83
CA TYR A 95 18.50 -7.49 25.12
C TYR A 95 18.13 -8.51 24.03
N LYS A 96 17.31 -9.51 24.39
CA LYS A 96 16.77 -10.46 23.40
C LYS A 96 15.52 -9.91 22.72
N ASP A 97 14.61 -9.38 23.52
CA ASP A 97 13.29 -8.92 23.10
C ASP A 97 13.28 -7.41 22.85
N LEU A 98 12.66 -7.01 21.73
CA LEU A 98 12.55 -5.60 21.35
C LEU A 98 11.58 -4.84 22.26
N GLN A 99 10.48 -5.48 22.72
CA GLN A 99 9.57 -4.82 23.66
C GLN A 99 10.29 -4.47 24.96
N LYS A 100 11.10 -5.38 25.51
CA LYS A 100 11.94 -5.09 26.67
C LYS A 100 12.87 -3.90 26.43
N ALA A 101 13.53 -3.85 25.28
CA ALA A 101 14.42 -2.72 24.97
C ALA A 101 13.66 -1.39 24.93
N VAL A 102 12.46 -1.35 24.34
CA VAL A 102 11.60 -0.16 24.34
C VAL A 102 11.20 0.23 25.77
N ASP A 103 10.82 -0.75 26.60
CA ASP A 103 10.36 -0.53 27.98
C ASP A 103 11.47 0.01 28.89
N GLU A 104 12.70 -0.49 28.76
CA GLU A 104 13.85 -0.13 29.63
C GLU A 104 14.64 1.09 29.12
N SER A 105 14.50 1.44 27.85
CA SER A 105 15.21 2.58 27.26
C SER A 105 14.76 3.91 27.87
N PRO A 106 15.68 4.84 28.16
CA PRO A 106 15.30 6.22 28.48
C PRO A 106 14.70 6.92 27.25
N GLU A 107 13.97 8.00 27.49
CA GLU A 107 13.45 8.86 26.43
C GLU A 107 14.61 9.45 25.61
N GLY A 108 14.46 9.46 24.29
CA GLY A 108 15.49 9.85 23.32
C GLY A 108 16.51 8.76 22.99
N ALA A 109 16.40 7.54 23.54
CA ALA A 109 17.34 6.45 23.24
C ALA A 109 17.30 5.99 21.77
N ILE A 110 18.41 5.42 21.33
CA ILE A 110 18.57 4.78 20.02
C ILE A 110 18.70 3.28 20.24
N ILE A 111 17.74 2.52 19.73
CA ILE A 111 17.68 1.08 19.84
C ILE A 111 18.18 0.46 18.54
N HIS A 112 19.40 -0.08 18.56
CA HIS A 112 20.01 -0.81 17.45
C HIS A 112 19.52 -2.26 17.46
N VAL A 113 18.89 -2.68 16.37
CA VAL A 113 18.26 -4.00 16.27
C VAL A 113 19.00 -4.83 15.23
N ALA A 114 19.54 -5.96 15.68
CA ALA A 114 20.17 -6.94 14.81
C ALA A 114 19.15 -7.59 13.87
N GLN A 115 19.66 -8.32 12.90
CA GLN A 115 18.87 -9.21 12.06
C GLN A 115 18.12 -10.25 12.90
N GLY A 116 16.91 -10.59 12.47
CA GLY A 116 16.05 -11.55 13.16
C GLY A 116 14.59 -11.11 13.20
N ASN A 117 13.76 -11.97 13.78
CA ASN A 117 12.32 -11.74 13.90
C ASN A 117 11.94 -11.38 15.35
N TYR A 118 11.30 -10.24 15.55
CA TYR A 118 11.01 -9.69 16.88
C TYR A 118 9.50 -9.59 17.08
N LEU A 119 8.93 -10.51 17.86
CA LEU A 119 7.48 -10.66 18.03
C LEU A 119 6.95 -9.99 19.31
N GLY A 120 7.83 -9.33 20.06
CA GLY A 120 7.49 -8.67 21.31
C GLY A 120 7.32 -9.65 22.48
N LYS A 121 6.78 -9.12 23.57
CA LYS A 121 6.66 -9.85 24.84
C LYS A 121 5.87 -11.14 24.65
N LEU A 122 6.52 -12.28 24.95
CA LEU A 122 5.93 -13.62 24.83
C LEU A 122 5.43 -13.95 23.41
N ASP A 123 6.07 -13.38 22.39
CA ASP A 123 5.73 -13.58 20.98
C ASP A 123 4.27 -13.19 20.64
N ALA A 124 3.74 -12.17 21.33
CA ALA A 124 2.37 -11.71 21.12
C ALA A 124 2.12 -11.05 19.75
N GLY A 125 3.16 -10.85 18.94
CA GLY A 125 3.07 -10.37 17.57
C GLY A 125 2.97 -8.85 17.44
N TYR A 126 3.34 -8.09 18.47
CA TYR A 126 3.33 -6.63 18.44
C TYR A 126 4.37 -6.00 19.38
N ILE A 127 4.76 -4.76 19.07
CA ILE A 127 5.60 -3.88 19.89
C ILE A 127 4.81 -2.60 20.18
N THR A 128 4.78 -2.18 21.45
CA THR A 128 4.15 -0.94 21.90
C THR A 128 5.21 0.09 22.25
N ILE A 129 5.06 1.31 21.73
CA ILE A 129 5.98 2.43 21.90
C ILE A 129 5.24 3.56 22.60
N LYS A 130 5.60 3.82 23.86
CA LYS A 130 4.94 4.83 24.73
C LYS A 130 5.85 6.01 25.12
N LYS A 131 6.96 6.16 24.42
CA LYS A 131 7.99 7.16 24.65
C LYS A 131 8.72 7.48 23.34
N TYR A 132 9.37 8.63 23.28
CA TYR A 132 10.18 9.01 22.13
C TYR A 132 11.47 8.19 22.12
N VAL A 133 11.59 7.26 21.18
CA VAL A 133 12.78 6.43 20.95
C VAL A 133 12.99 6.24 19.46
N SER A 134 14.23 5.98 19.07
CA SER A 134 14.59 5.57 17.71
C SER A 134 14.77 4.06 17.67
N ILE A 135 14.15 3.38 16.71
CA ILE A 135 14.32 1.94 16.46
C ILE A 135 14.96 1.78 15.09
N VAL A 136 16.18 1.26 15.09
CA VAL A 136 17.05 1.19 13.91
C VAL A 136 17.42 -0.27 13.65
N GLY A 137 16.76 -0.89 12.69
CA GLY A 137 17.05 -2.23 12.21
C GLY A 137 18.19 -2.26 11.19
N GLY A 138 18.55 -3.47 10.77
CA GLY A 138 19.54 -3.67 9.72
C GLY A 138 20.93 -4.05 10.21
N TYR A 139 21.12 -4.45 11.46
CA TYR A 139 22.47 -4.75 12.00
C TYR A 139 22.84 -6.23 11.92
N THR A 140 24.12 -6.54 11.78
CA THR A 140 24.65 -7.87 12.12
C THR A 140 24.47 -8.19 13.60
N ASP A 141 24.56 -9.46 13.98
CA ASP A 141 24.39 -9.91 15.38
C ASP A 141 25.45 -9.34 16.34
N ASP A 142 26.59 -8.90 15.83
CA ASP A 142 27.68 -8.22 16.57
C ASP A 142 27.64 -6.68 16.44
N PHE A 143 26.66 -6.15 15.70
CA PHE A 143 26.49 -4.73 15.41
C PHE A 143 27.73 -4.07 14.80
N SER A 144 28.56 -4.83 14.07
CA SER A 144 29.73 -4.30 13.36
C SER A 144 29.38 -3.68 12.00
N GLN A 145 28.27 -4.11 11.40
CA GLN A 145 27.80 -3.62 10.11
C GLN A 145 26.31 -3.32 10.15
N ARG A 146 25.88 -2.36 9.32
CA ARG A 146 24.48 -2.05 9.08
C ARG A 146 24.18 -2.03 7.59
N ASP A 147 23.20 -2.81 7.19
CA ASP A 147 22.60 -2.81 5.86
C ASP A 147 21.19 -3.41 5.98
N PRO A 148 20.13 -2.59 6.01
CA PRO A 148 18.75 -3.07 6.16
C PRO A 148 18.26 -4.00 5.04
N LEU A 149 18.89 -3.98 3.86
CA LEU A 149 18.54 -4.88 2.76
C LEU A 149 19.17 -6.27 2.94
N LYS A 150 20.31 -6.34 3.63
CA LYS A 150 21.06 -7.57 3.87
C LYS A 150 20.75 -8.20 5.23
N TYR A 151 20.79 -7.43 6.31
CA TYR A 151 20.66 -7.89 7.70
C TYR A 151 19.25 -7.62 8.22
N ARG A 152 18.31 -8.44 7.77
CA ARG A 152 16.87 -8.16 7.89
C ARG A 152 16.37 -8.20 9.33
N THR A 153 15.84 -7.08 9.80
CA THR A 153 15.07 -6.97 11.05
C THR A 153 13.58 -7.02 10.73
N THR A 154 12.90 -8.10 11.12
CA THR A 154 11.50 -8.35 10.78
C THR A 154 10.59 -8.31 12.01
N ILE A 155 9.36 -7.86 11.77
CA ILE A 155 8.19 -8.13 12.60
C ILE A 155 7.24 -8.94 11.71
N GLN A 156 7.38 -10.27 11.76
CA GLN A 156 6.64 -11.20 10.91
C GLN A 156 5.99 -12.28 11.78
N PRO A 157 4.81 -12.01 12.37
CA PRO A 157 4.12 -12.99 13.20
C PRO A 157 3.68 -14.21 12.39
N GLY A 158 3.75 -15.38 13.01
CA GLY A 158 3.23 -16.63 12.44
C GLY A 158 1.72 -16.82 12.68
N PRO A 159 1.17 -17.96 12.24
CA PRO A 159 -0.24 -18.33 12.43
C PRO A 159 -0.76 -18.19 13.86
N ASP A 160 0.07 -18.50 14.86
CA ASP A 160 -0.33 -18.53 16.27
C ASP A 160 -0.52 -17.13 16.88
N ALA A 161 -0.04 -16.09 16.21
CA ALA A 161 -0.25 -14.70 16.64
C ALA A 161 -1.63 -14.16 16.25
N GLY A 162 -2.41 -14.90 15.45
CA GLY A 162 -3.78 -14.54 15.07
C GLY A 162 -4.72 -14.56 16.27
N GLY A 163 -4.85 -13.43 16.98
CA GLY A 163 -5.73 -13.25 18.13
C GLY A 163 -5.00 -12.89 19.44
N THR A 164 -3.66 -12.94 19.48
CA THR A 164 -2.87 -12.53 20.66
C THR A 164 -2.50 -11.04 20.64
N ASN A 165 -2.55 -10.42 19.46
CA ASN A 165 -2.21 -9.01 19.23
C ASN A 165 -3.35 -8.00 19.49
N ALA A 166 -4.52 -8.47 19.96
CA ALA A 166 -5.70 -7.65 20.23
C ALA A 166 -5.98 -6.64 19.09
N ASN A 167 -6.07 -5.35 19.41
CA ASN A 167 -6.24 -4.27 18.43
C ASN A 167 -4.93 -3.56 18.06
N PHE A 168 -3.78 -4.05 18.51
CA PHE A 168 -2.48 -3.44 18.24
C PHE A 168 -2.05 -3.70 16.79
N GLY A 169 -1.45 -2.68 16.16
CA GLY A 169 -0.65 -2.91 14.96
C GLY A 169 0.63 -3.67 15.31
N LEU A 170 1.39 -4.11 14.30
CA LEU A 170 2.69 -4.75 14.57
C LEU A 170 3.59 -3.83 15.39
N PHE A 171 3.62 -2.55 15.03
CA PHE A 171 4.03 -1.46 15.92
C PHE A 171 2.80 -0.62 16.30
N ALA A 172 2.66 -0.34 17.60
CA ALA A 172 1.64 0.51 18.17
C ALA A 172 2.28 1.70 18.92
N ILE A 173 2.15 2.91 18.38
CA ILE A 173 2.68 4.15 18.95
C ILE A 173 1.58 4.84 19.76
N ASP A 174 1.85 5.18 21.02
CA ASP A 174 0.90 5.85 21.89
C ASP A 174 1.66 6.89 22.74
N VAL A 175 1.94 8.06 22.14
CA VAL A 175 2.80 9.09 22.73
C VAL A 175 2.21 10.48 22.55
N HIS A 176 1.91 11.17 23.65
CA HIS A 176 1.09 12.40 23.62
C HIS A 176 1.78 13.62 24.25
N SER A 177 2.97 13.46 24.80
CA SER A 177 3.50 14.37 25.82
C SER A 177 4.23 15.61 25.28
N ASN A 178 4.87 15.53 24.10
CA ASN A 178 5.82 16.54 23.63
C ASN A 178 5.82 16.74 22.10
N ILE A 179 5.41 17.91 21.63
CA ILE A 179 5.41 18.26 20.20
C ILE A 179 6.81 18.31 19.56
N ASN A 180 7.86 18.47 20.37
CA ASN A 180 9.25 18.46 19.89
C ASN A 180 9.92 17.09 20.04
N GLY A 181 9.25 16.12 20.67
CA GLY A 181 9.77 14.76 20.79
C GLY A 181 9.86 14.09 19.41
N LYS A 182 10.74 13.11 19.26
CA LYS A 182 11.00 12.45 17.98
C LYS A 182 11.01 10.93 18.12
N ILE A 183 10.28 10.26 17.23
CA ILE A 183 10.39 8.82 16.99
C ILE A 183 11.01 8.61 15.60
N LEU A 184 11.97 7.69 15.52
CA LEU A 184 12.50 7.20 14.24
C LEU A 184 12.23 5.70 14.15
N ILE A 185 11.72 5.27 13.01
CA ILE A 185 11.62 3.86 12.61
C ILE A 185 12.41 3.72 11.32
N ASP A 186 13.52 2.98 11.37
CA ASP A 186 14.47 2.89 10.26
C ASP A 186 14.86 1.42 10.00
N GLY A 187 14.62 0.92 8.79
CA GLY A 187 15.12 -0.40 8.38
C GLY A 187 14.36 -1.58 8.97
N ILE A 188 13.04 -1.44 9.20
CA ILE A 188 12.17 -2.50 9.75
C ILE A 188 11.29 -3.08 8.65
N ILE A 189 11.13 -4.40 8.64
CA ILE A 189 10.24 -5.12 7.74
C ILE A 189 9.00 -5.56 8.51
N PHE A 190 7.86 -5.03 8.13
CA PHE A 190 6.55 -5.37 8.66
C PHE A 190 5.82 -6.29 7.69
N ASP A 191 5.53 -7.53 8.09
CA ASP A 191 4.88 -8.49 7.19
C ASP A 191 3.85 -9.34 7.94
N LYS A 192 2.62 -9.37 7.43
CA LYS A 192 1.54 -10.24 7.95
C LYS A 192 1.27 -11.46 7.09
N GLY A 193 2.07 -11.71 6.05
CA GLY A 193 1.87 -12.81 5.11
C GLY A 193 1.76 -14.18 5.77
N LEU A 194 2.56 -14.46 6.80
CA LEU A 194 2.50 -15.74 7.52
C LEU A 194 1.31 -15.84 8.51
N MET A 195 0.87 -14.71 9.06
CA MET A 195 -0.24 -14.66 10.01
C MET A 195 -1.61 -14.69 9.32
N ASN A 196 -1.72 -14.08 8.15
CA ASN A 196 -2.97 -13.98 7.42
C ASN A 196 -3.47 -15.36 6.94
N ARG A 197 -4.79 -15.45 6.73
CA ARG A 197 -5.43 -16.60 6.10
C ARG A 197 -5.68 -16.32 4.61
N TYR A 198 -5.25 -17.23 3.75
CA TYR A 198 -5.50 -17.18 2.32
C TYR A 198 -6.31 -18.39 1.86
N VAL A 199 -7.00 -18.25 0.74
CA VAL A 199 -7.48 -19.41 -0.01
C VAL A 199 -6.24 -20.22 -0.46
N GLY A 200 -6.29 -21.52 -0.26
CA GLY A 200 -5.23 -22.45 -0.61
C GLY A 200 -5.16 -22.68 -2.11
N LEU A 201 -3.99 -23.15 -2.57
CA LEU A 201 -3.77 -23.48 -3.98
C LEU A 201 -4.64 -24.66 -4.46
N ASN A 202 -5.21 -25.42 -3.52
CA ASN A 202 -6.13 -26.53 -3.76
C ASN A 202 -7.62 -26.11 -3.70
N ALA A 203 -7.94 -24.85 -4.00
CA ALA A 203 -9.32 -24.38 -4.16
C ALA A 203 -10.09 -25.29 -5.14
N THR A 204 -11.32 -25.65 -4.77
CA THR A 204 -12.18 -26.54 -5.56
C THR A 204 -13.07 -25.78 -6.53
N ASP A 205 -13.31 -24.50 -6.27
CA ASP A 205 -14.06 -23.60 -7.13
C ASP A 205 -13.11 -22.77 -8.00
N ASP A 206 -13.31 -22.83 -9.32
CA ASP A 206 -12.49 -22.13 -10.32
C ASP A 206 -12.39 -20.62 -10.07
N ARG A 207 -13.41 -20.03 -9.44
CA ARG A 207 -13.45 -18.60 -9.09
C ARG A 207 -12.38 -18.18 -8.08
N PHE A 208 -11.84 -19.13 -7.32
CA PHE A 208 -10.89 -18.87 -6.24
C PHE A 208 -9.53 -19.53 -6.46
N LYS A 209 -9.31 -20.13 -7.65
CA LYS A 209 -8.01 -20.66 -8.02
C LYS A 209 -6.98 -19.53 -8.06
N ALA A 210 -5.83 -19.78 -7.45
CA ALA A 210 -4.73 -18.83 -7.47
C ALA A 210 -4.27 -18.57 -8.92
N PRO A 211 -3.97 -17.32 -9.29
CA PRO A 211 -3.30 -17.03 -10.55
C PRO A 211 -1.98 -17.80 -10.67
N GLU A 212 -1.62 -18.15 -11.90
CA GLU A 212 -0.40 -18.91 -12.20
C GLU A 212 0.84 -18.20 -11.62
N GLY A 213 1.64 -18.95 -10.84
CA GLY A 213 2.89 -18.45 -10.23
C GLY A 213 2.72 -17.61 -8.96
N VAL A 214 1.49 -17.30 -8.55
CA VAL A 214 1.22 -16.56 -7.29
C VAL A 214 1.15 -17.53 -6.11
N GLN A 215 1.73 -17.15 -4.97
CA GLN A 215 1.98 -18.05 -3.82
C GLN A 215 0.72 -18.42 -3.01
N SER A 216 -0.41 -17.74 -3.23
CA SER A 216 -1.67 -18.04 -2.57
C SER A 216 -2.86 -17.73 -3.48
N GLY A 217 -4.04 -18.24 -3.12
CA GLY A 217 -5.31 -17.69 -3.59
C GLY A 217 -5.64 -16.38 -2.87
N HIS A 218 -6.91 -15.95 -2.95
CA HIS A 218 -7.38 -14.71 -2.33
C HIS A 218 -7.04 -14.63 -0.83
N LEU A 219 -6.71 -13.43 -0.37
CA LEU A 219 -6.77 -13.13 1.06
C LEU A 219 -8.20 -13.37 1.54
N ASN A 220 -8.36 -14.04 2.68
CA ASN A 220 -9.61 -14.02 3.41
C ASN A 220 -9.69 -12.66 4.14
N PRO A 221 -10.61 -11.74 3.78
CA PRO A 221 -10.71 -10.50 4.51
C PRO A 221 -11.07 -10.75 5.99
N PRO A 222 -10.59 -9.89 6.91
CA PRO A 222 -11.04 -9.88 8.30
C PRO A 222 -12.57 -9.97 8.41
N GLY A 223 -13.05 -10.92 9.23
CA GLY A 223 -14.47 -11.15 9.46
C GLY A 223 -15.22 -11.84 8.31
N LYS A 224 -14.57 -12.16 7.19
CA LYS A 224 -15.21 -12.76 6.00
C LYS A 224 -14.40 -13.93 5.45
N GLN A 225 -14.63 -15.11 6.01
CA GLN A 225 -14.01 -16.34 5.51
C GLN A 225 -14.61 -16.75 4.16
N ILE A 226 -13.75 -17.16 3.24
CA ILE A 226 -14.11 -17.72 1.95
C ILE A 226 -14.20 -19.24 2.13
N GLY A 227 -15.35 -19.82 1.76
CA GLY A 227 -15.64 -21.26 1.91
C GLY A 227 -14.88 -22.14 0.92
N GLN A 228 -13.55 -22.11 0.97
CA GLN A 228 -12.62 -22.90 0.18
C GLN A 228 -11.53 -23.48 1.10
N PRO A 229 -10.82 -24.55 0.67
CA PRO A 229 -9.56 -24.94 1.30
C PRO A 229 -8.64 -23.73 1.49
N SER A 230 -7.97 -23.64 2.62
CA SER A 230 -7.20 -22.46 3.04
C SER A 230 -5.76 -22.79 3.39
N MET A 231 -4.90 -21.77 3.38
CA MET A 231 -3.52 -21.83 3.86
C MET A 231 -3.18 -20.63 4.74
N GLY A 232 -2.04 -20.68 5.42
CA GLY A 232 -1.61 -19.65 6.36
C GLY A 232 -2.30 -19.76 7.72
N GLY A 233 -2.57 -18.62 8.35
CA GLY A 233 -3.17 -18.55 9.67
C GLY A 233 -4.61 -19.06 9.77
N PRO A 234 -5.11 -19.29 11.00
CA PRO A 234 -6.49 -19.72 11.25
C PRO A 234 -7.50 -18.64 10.88
N SER A 235 -7.13 -17.36 10.93
CA SER A 235 -7.96 -16.24 10.52
C SER A 235 -7.11 -15.03 10.12
N THR A 236 -7.72 -14.08 9.42
CA THR A 236 -7.11 -12.77 9.13
C THR A 236 -7.68 -11.73 10.09
N VAL A 237 -6.82 -10.98 10.78
CA VAL A 237 -7.24 -9.97 11.77
C VAL A 237 -7.11 -8.55 11.22
N SER A 238 -7.97 -7.63 11.66
CA SER A 238 -8.08 -6.25 11.14
C SER A 238 -7.13 -5.26 11.81
N ASN A 239 -5.87 -5.65 11.99
CA ASN A 239 -4.82 -4.77 12.54
C ASN A 239 -3.91 -4.23 11.45
N GLN A 240 -3.45 -3.00 11.65
CA GLN A 240 -2.49 -2.31 10.80
C GLN A 240 -1.08 -2.87 10.99
N LEU A 241 -0.15 -2.49 10.12
CA LEU A 241 1.27 -2.77 10.34
C LEU A 241 1.86 -1.76 11.34
N LEU A 242 1.61 -0.47 11.12
CA LEU A 242 1.97 0.61 12.03
C LEU A 242 0.72 1.41 12.40
N HIS A 243 0.41 1.49 13.70
CA HIS A 243 -0.80 2.11 14.22
C HIS A 243 -0.49 3.08 15.36
N GLY A 244 -1.33 4.10 15.53
CA GLY A 244 -1.57 4.70 16.84
C GLY A 244 -1.72 6.21 16.82
N TYR A 245 -1.20 6.87 17.86
CA TYR A 245 -1.35 8.31 18.08
C TYR A 245 -0.02 8.91 18.52
N LEU A 246 0.33 10.05 17.93
CA LEU A 246 1.58 10.72 18.26
C LEU A 246 1.41 12.23 18.22
N LYS A 247 1.78 12.87 19.33
CA LYS A 247 2.17 14.28 19.38
C LYS A 247 3.68 14.35 19.31
N GLY A 248 4.25 15.00 18.31
CA GLY A 248 5.68 15.05 18.08
C GLY A 248 6.05 14.84 16.62
N ASN A 249 7.31 14.50 16.40
CA ASN A 249 7.86 14.21 15.08
C ASN A 249 8.03 12.71 14.89
N LEU A 250 7.70 12.22 13.69
CA LEU A 250 7.87 10.82 13.31
C LEU A 250 8.63 10.73 12.00
N ILE A 251 9.69 9.95 11.98
CA ILE A 251 10.35 9.56 10.73
C ILE A 251 10.17 8.06 10.54
N VAL A 252 9.64 7.65 9.39
CA VAL A 252 9.55 6.26 8.95
C VAL A 252 10.29 6.13 7.64
N ARG A 253 11.41 5.40 7.66
CA ARG A 253 12.26 5.27 6.47
C ARG A 253 12.91 3.92 6.30
N ASN A 254 13.31 3.61 5.09
CA ASN A 254 14.02 2.38 4.75
C ASN A 254 13.24 1.11 5.17
N CYS A 255 11.91 1.22 5.35
CA CYS A 255 11.07 0.14 5.84
C CYS A 255 10.36 -0.57 4.69
N VAL A 256 9.92 -1.80 4.96
CA VAL A 256 9.07 -2.59 4.07
C VAL A 256 7.75 -2.86 4.78
N PHE A 257 6.64 -2.57 4.13
CA PHE A 257 5.27 -2.80 4.60
C PHE A 257 4.56 -3.77 3.66
N LEU A 258 4.36 -5.00 4.13
CA LEU A 258 4.02 -6.12 3.27
C LEU A 258 2.80 -6.90 3.77
N ASN A 259 1.94 -7.31 2.84
CA ASN A 259 0.81 -8.21 3.08
C ASN A 259 -0.12 -7.74 4.22
N GLY A 260 -0.28 -6.43 4.39
CA GLY A 260 -1.19 -5.86 5.38
C GLY A 260 -2.64 -6.25 5.09
N SER A 261 -3.32 -6.87 6.05
CA SER A 261 -4.76 -7.18 5.95
C SER A 261 -5.68 -6.01 6.34
N HIS A 262 -5.07 -4.88 6.66
CA HIS A 262 -5.67 -3.58 6.93
C HIS A 262 -4.67 -2.52 6.44
N PHE A 263 -4.78 -1.25 6.86
CA PHE A 263 -3.80 -0.21 6.49
C PHE A 263 -2.36 -0.62 6.83
N ALA A 264 -1.40 -0.29 5.96
CA ALA A 264 0.01 -0.42 6.33
C ALA A 264 0.36 0.60 7.42
N ILE A 265 0.14 1.89 7.18
CA ILE A 265 0.28 2.94 8.20
C ILE A 265 -1.09 3.58 8.45
N GLN A 266 -1.52 3.61 9.72
CA GLN A 266 -2.64 4.43 10.18
C GLN A 266 -2.33 5.12 11.50
N ILE A 267 -2.05 6.42 11.49
CA ILE A 267 -1.66 7.17 12.69
C ILE A 267 -2.43 8.49 12.77
N GLY A 268 -2.91 8.83 13.97
CA GLY A 268 -3.39 10.18 14.28
C GLY A 268 -2.25 11.10 14.68
N ASN A 269 -1.99 12.14 13.88
CA ASN A 269 -1.02 13.19 14.20
C ASN A 269 -1.67 14.23 15.13
N GLU A 270 -1.25 14.25 16.39
CA GLU A 270 -1.74 15.16 17.44
C GLU A 270 -0.96 16.49 17.51
N GLY A 271 -0.20 16.79 16.45
CA GLY A 271 0.65 17.96 16.29
C GLY A 271 2.12 17.58 16.14
N GLY A 272 2.83 18.27 15.26
CA GLY A 272 4.21 18.01 14.86
C GLY A 272 4.33 17.54 13.40
N HIS A 273 5.56 17.21 12.99
CA HIS A 273 5.88 16.88 11.61
C HIS A 273 6.20 15.39 11.42
N PHE A 274 5.52 14.75 10.47
CA PHE A 274 5.81 13.37 10.09
C PHE A 274 6.49 13.33 8.72
N GLU A 275 7.48 12.47 8.58
CA GLU A 275 8.22 12.24 7.34
C GLU A 275 8.23 10.74 7.06
N VAL A 276 7.59 10.32 5.97
CA VAL A 276 7.50 8.91 5.56
C VAL A 276 8.15 8.78 4.19
N TYR A 277 9.37 8.25 4.15
CA TYR A 277 10.15 8.23 2.92
C TYR A 277 11.07 7.06 2.75
N ASN A 278 11.45 6.79 1.50
CA ASN A 278 12.31 5.68 1.16
C ASN A 278 11.78 4.33 1.68
N ASN A 279 10.47 4.10 1.57
CA ASN A 279 9.84 2.85 1.99
C ASN A 279 9.23 2.11 0.80
N VAL A 280 9.07 0.79 0.97
CA VAL A 280 8.36 -0.08 0.03
C VAL A 280 7.06 -0.56 0.66
N PHE A 281 5.94 -0.36 -0.03
CA PHE A 281 4.62 -0.84 0.37
C PHE A 281 4.08 -1.81 -0.68
N LEU A 282 3.73 -3.02 -0.26
CA LEU A 282 3.35 -4.11 -1.16
C LEU A 282 2.17 -4.92 -0.61
N SER A 283 1.17 -5.16 -1.45
CA SER A 283 0.03 -6.02 -1.14
C SER A 283 -0.69 -5.63 0.16
N ASN A 284 -0.98 -4.34 0.33
CA ASN A 284 -1.65 -3.83 1.53
C ASN A 284 -3.13 -3.57 1.22
N ARG A 285 -4.02 -4.13 2.04
CA ARG A 285 -5.45 -3.84 2.01
C ARG A 285 -5.73 -2.43 2.54
N MET A 286 -6.87 -1.86 2.19
CA MET A 286 -7.32 -0.53 2.63
C MET A 286 -6.52 0.61 1.99
N ALA A 287 -5.39 0.98 2.57
CA ALA A 287 -4.45 1.92 1.96
C ALA A 287 -3.02 1.67 2.46
N ALA A 288 -2.02 2.10 1.68
CA ALA A 288 -0.64 2.02 2.14
C ALA A 288 -0.36 3.04 3.25
N CYS A 289 -0.86 4.28 3.11
CA CYS A 289 -0.69 5.31 4.12
C CYS A 289 -1.98 6.12 4.34
N GLU A 290 -2.46 6.14 5.59
CA GLU A 290 -3.55 7.00 6.04
C GLU A 290 -3.15 7.69 7.37
N ILE A 291 -2.71 8.94 7.30
CA ILE A 291 -2.37 9.72 8.49
C ILE A 291 -3.32 10.92 8.54
N TYR A 292 -3.93 11.15 9.70
CA TYR A 292 -4.96 12.18 9.87
C TYR A 292 -4.62 13.12 11.01
N GLY A 293 -5.01 14.39 10.86
CA GLY A 293 -4.81 15.40 11.89
C GLY A 293 -5.80 15.24 13.04
N LYS A 294 -5.28 15.35 14.26
CA LYS A 294 -6.05 15.34 15.51
C LYS A 294 -6.00 16.68 16.27
N THR A 295 -5.38 17.68 15.67
CA THR A 295 -5.46 19.08 16.07
C THR A 295 -6.52 19.83 15.26
N ASN A 296 -7.11 20.87 15.86
CA ASN A 296 -8.02 21.80 15.16
C ASN A 296 -7.28 23.05 14.64
N LYS A 297 -5.96 23.15 14.85
CA LYS A 297 -5.16 24.29 14.38
C LYS A 297 -4.52 23.94 13.03
N PRO A 298 -4.89 24.62 11.93
CA PRO A 298 -4.25 24.43 10.63
C PRO A 298 -2.73 24.55 10.73
N GLY A 299 -2.00 23.70 10.01
CA GLY A 299 -0.53 23.67 9.98
C GLY A 299 0.16 23.09 11.22
N GLU A 300 -0.55 22.75 12.31
CA GLU A 300 0.10 22.12 13.47
C GLU A 300 0.40 20.63 13.24
N ALA A 301 -0.37 19.94 12.38
CA ALA A 301 -0.07 18.59 11.92
C ALA A 301 0.36 18.63 10.44
N THR A 302 1.58 18.15 10.15
CA THR A 302 2.14 18.14 8.80
C THR A 302 2.72 16.77 8.45
N LEU A 303 2.74 16.43 7.16
CA LEU A 303 3.26 15.17 6.65
C LEU A 303 3.96 15.36 5.30
N ASP A 304 5.19 14.86 5.20
CA ASP A 304 5.86 14.66 3.91
C ASP A 304 5.91 13.16 3.59
N PHE A 305 5.35 12.77 2.45
CA PHE A 305 5.35 11.41 1.93
C PHE A 305 6.10 11.38 0.60
N HIS A 306 7.36 10.94 0.62
CA HIS A 306 8.20 11.03 -0.57
C HIS A 306 9.13 9.86 -0.82
N HIS A 307 9.52 9.65 -2.07
CA HIS A 307 10.45 8.59 -2.44
C HIS A 307 10.01 7.21 -1.92
N ASN A 308 8.70 6.93 -1.93
CA ASN A 308 8.17 5.62 -1.58
C ASN A 308 7.73 4.87 -2.84
N THR A 309 7.94 3.55 -2.85
CA THR A 309 7.38 2.66 -3.88
C THR A 309 6.15 1.97 -3.29
N VAL A 310 4.96 2.29 -3.80
CA VAL A 310 3.68 1.76 -3.33
C VAL A 310 3.03 0.96 -4.46
N LEU A 311 2.93 -0.35 -4.29
CA LEU A 311 2.35 -1.26 -5.29
C LEU A 311 1.30 -2.19 -4.68
N PHE A 312 0.30 -2.55 -5.47
CA PHE A 312 -0.71 -3.57 -5.14
C PHE A 312 -1.52 -3.23 -3.87
N THR A 313 -2.18 -2.06 -3.87
CA THR A 313 -3.11 -1.70 -2.79
C THR A 313 -4.50 -2.25 -3.06
N TRP A 314 -5.09 -2.91 -2.07
CA TRP A 314 -6.33 -3.68 -2.26
C TRP A 314 -7.53 -3.03 -1.58
N ARG A 315 -8.67 -3.09 -2.27
CA ARG A 315 -9.99 -2.73 -1.73
C ARG A 315 -10.30 -3.49 -0.44
N ARG A 316 -11.29 -3.03 0.32
CA ARG A 316 -11.73 -3.65 1.57
C ARG A 316 -12.24 -5.07 1.38
N ASP A 317 -12.99 -5.37 0.33
CA ASP A 317 -13.55 -6.70 0.14
C ASP A 317 -13.46 -7.10 -1.31
N TRP A 318 -13.19 -8.37 -1.58
CA TRP A 318 -13.00 -8.89 -2.93
C TRP A 318 -14.21 -8.77 -3.87
N VAL A 319 -15.38 -8.43 -3.33
CA VAL A 319 -16.65 -8.30 -4.07
C VAL A 319 -16.57 -7.10 -5.04
N PRO A 320 -16.83 -7.28 -6.35
CA PRO A 320 -16.73 -6.19 -7.32
C PRO A 320 -17.76 -5.06 -7.15
N GLY A 321 -18.99 -5.36 -6.72
CA GLY A 321 -20.10 -4.42 -6.69
C GLY A 321 -19.96 -3.24 -5.71
N ASP A 322 -19.17 -3.41 -4.65
CA ASP A 322 -19.01 -2.43 -3.55
C ASP A 322 -17.53 -2.07 -3.35
N LYS A 323 -16.89 -1.55 -4.41
CA LYS A 323 -15.47 -1.19 -4.35
C LYS A 323 -15.24 0.04 -3.43
N ASP A 324 -14.81 -0.22 -2.20
CA ASP A 324 -14.32 0.75 -1.22
C ASP A 324 -12.84 0.49 -0.89
N MET A 325 -12.07 1.55 -0.66
CA MET A 325 -10.62 1.51 -0.39
C MET A 325 -9.77 0.98 -1.56
N GLY A 326 -8.49 0.68 -1.31
CA GLY A 326 -7.50 0.29 -2.33
C GLY A 326 -6.60 1.43 -2.75
N TYR A 327 -6.31 2.35 -1.82
CA TYR A 327 -5.56 3.57 -2.11
C TYR A 327 -4.06 3.43 -1.85
N GLY A 328 -3.23 4.09 -2.65
CA GLY A 328 -1.81 4.28 -2.32
C GLY A 328 -1.64 5.18 -1.11
N PHE A 329 -2.02 6.45 -1.25
CA PHE A 329 -1.93 7.47 -0.20
C PHE A 329 -3.26 8.20 -0.03
N ARG A 330 -3.58 8.58 1.21
CA ARG A 330 -4.80 9.33 1.53
C ARG A 330 -4.53 10.67 2.20
N TYR A 331 -5.05 11.72 1.59
CA TYR A 331 -5.11 13.06 2.16
C TYR A 331 -6.28 13.17 3.13
N MET A 332 -6.01 12.91 4.40
CA MET A 332 -7.01 12.99 5.45
C MET A 332 -7.23 14.43 5.93
N THR A 333 -8.31 14.63 6.68
CA THR A 333 -8.68 15.93 7.26
C THR A 333 -7.66 16.43 8.27
N ARG A 334 -7.59 17.76 8.45
CA ARG A 334 -6.83 18.47 9.50
C ARG A 334 -5.30 18.28 9.45
N ILE A 335 -4.75 17.83 8.34
CA ILE A 335 -3.31 17.66 8.15
C ILE A 335 -2.89 18.28 6.82
N ASP A 336 -1.79 19.03 6.84
CA ASP A 336 -1.13 19.47 5.62
C ASP A 336 -0.22 18.34 5.13
N ALA A 337 -0.29 18.01 3.84
CA ALA A 337 0.40 16.85 3.30
C ALA A 337 1.06 17.13 1.94
N THR A 338 2.37 16.87 1.87
CA THR A 338 3.16 16.92 0.64
C THR A 338 3.41 15.51 0.15
N VAL A 339 3.06 15.21 -1.09
CA VAL A 339 3.28 13.88 -1.70
C VAL A 339 4.17 14.04 -2.92
N ASN A 340 5.42 13.60 -2.87
CA ASN A 340 6.34 13.83 -3.99
C ASN A 340 7.33 12.71 -4.29
N ASN A 341 7.78 12.63 -5.54
CA ASN A 341 8.84 11.69 -5.94
C ASN A 341 8.52 10.23 -5.63
N ASN A 342 7.24 9.85 -5.53
CA ASN A 342 6.83 8.47 -5.28
C ASN A 342 6.63 7.71 -6.60
N ILE A 343 6.71 6.39 -6.52
CA ILE A 343 6.13 5.49 -7.51
C ILE A 343 4.88 4.89 -6.88
N ILE A 344 3.71 5.16 -7.44
CA ILE A 344 2.44 4.62 -6.93
C ILE A 344 1.69 3.97 -8.10
N GLY A 345 1.62 2.65 -8.08
CA GLY A 345 1.06 1.89 -9.19
C GLY A 345 0.36 0.63 -8.76
N CYS A 346 -0.39 0.04 -9.68
CA CYS A 346 -1.18 -1.16 -9.41
C CYS A 346 -2.09 -1.01 -8.17
N SER A 347 -2.71 0.15 -7.97
CA SER A 347 -3.76 0.32 -6.97
C SER A 347 -5.08 -0.23 -7.49
N ASP A 348 -5.78 -1.05 -6.69
CA ASP A 348 -7.10 -1.60 -7.04
C ASP A 348 -8.17 -0.50 -7.21
N PHE A 349 -7.98 0.62 -6.52
CA PHE A 349 -8.79 1.82 -6.69
C PHE A 349 -7.96 2.97 -7.26
N SER A 350 -7.33 3.79 -6.42
CA SER A 350 -6.56 4.94 -6.91
C SER A 350 -5.24 5.14 -6.21
N ALA A 351 -4.28 5.72 -6.92
CA ALA A 351 -2.97 6.02 -6.35
C ALA A 351 -3.10 6.99 -5.16
N LEU A 352 -3.84 8.08 -5.36
CA LEU A 352 -4.07 9.14 -4.38
C LEU A 352 -5.56 9.31 -4.09
N ASP A 353 -5.89 9.59 -2.82
CA ASP A 353 -7.24 9.91 -2.35
C ASP A 353 -7.31 11.28 -1.68
N ARG A 354 -7.99 12.24 -2.31
CA ARG A 354 -8.30 13.56 -1.74
C ARG A 354 -9.80 13.77 -1.56
N THR A 355 -10.55 12.69 -1.30
CA THR A 355 -12.01 12.71 -1.12
C THR A 355 -12.48 13.21 0.25
N ARG A 356 -11.60 13.21 1.26
CA ARG A 356 -11.92 13.72 2.59
C ARG A 356 -11.81 15.23 2.62
N ILE A 357 -12.86 15.88 3.13
CA ILE A 357 -12.99 17.34 3.24
C ILE A 357 -13.21 17.70 4.71
N ASP A 358 -12.51 18.73 5.20
CA ASP A 358 -12.75 19.25 6.53
C ASP A 358 -14.17 19.85 6.61
N SER A 359 -14.91 19.47 7.64
CA SER A 359 -16.29 19.95 7.83
C SER A 359 -16.35 21.45 8.12
N ASP A 360 -15.30 21.99 8.75
CA ASP A 360 -15.12 23.42 8.92
C ASP A 360 -14.47 24.00 7.66
N LYS A 361 -15.22 24.85 6.96
CA LYS A 361 -14.80 25.46 5.69
C LYS A 361 -13.57 26.36 5.86
N ASN A 362 -13.38 27.00 7.01
CA ASN A 362 -12.23 27.86 7.26
C ASN A 362 -10.96 27.02 7.47
N ILE A 363 -11.10 25.84 8.09
CA ILE A 363 -9.99 24.88 8.21
C ILE A 363 -9.68 24.27 6.84
N GLU A 364 -10.69 23.84 6.08
CA GLU A 364 -10.48 23.29 4.72
C GLU A 364 -9.76 24.28 3.81
N ALA A 365 -10.18 25.56 3.82
CA ALA A 365 -9.56 26.60 2.99
C ALA A 365 -8.08 26.87 3.34
N GLN A 366 -7.64 26.48 4.53
CA GLN A 366 -6.25 26.62 4.97
C GLN A 366 -5.44 25.33 4.81
N ARG A 367 -6.10 24.17 4.63
CA ARG A 367 -5.44 22.87 4.53
C ARG A 367 -4.64 22.80 3.23
N LYS A 368 -3.34 22.56 3.36
CA LYS A 368 -2.42 22.48 2.22
C LYS A 368 -2.17 21.04 1.85
N THR A 369 -2.58 20.65 0.65
CA THR A 369 -2.26 19.34 0.09
C THR A 369 -1.57 19.53 -1.24
N SER A 370 -0.47 18.81 -1.49
CA SER A 370 0.24 18.85 -2.77
C SER A 370 0.57 17.45 -3.28
N ALA A 371 0.74 17.35 -4.58
CA ALA A 371 1.27 16.18 -5.25
C ALA A 371 2.28 16.66 -6.30
N ASN A 372 3.56 16.35 -6.19
CA ASN A 372 4.55 16.80 -7.18
C ASN A 372 5.45 15.65 -7.63
N ASN A 373 5.79 15.58 -8.91
CA ASN A 373 6.76 14.62 -9.42
C ASN A 373 6.44 13.17 -8.97
N ASN A 374 5.18 12.74 -9.01
CA ASN A 374 4.86 11.33 -8.76
C ASN A 374 4.76 10.57 -10.08
N LEU A 375 5.20 9.31 -10.06
CA LEU A 375 5.05 8.39 -11.17
C LEU A 375 3.91 7.42 -10.90
N PHE A 376 3.00 7.35 -11.87
CA PHE A 376 1.85 6.46 -11.85
C PHE A 376 1.94 5.39 -12.93
N PHE A 377 1.33 4.23 -12.66
CA PHE A 377 1.07 3.21 -13.68
C PHE A 377 0.07 2.17 -13.17
N GLY A 378 -0.80 1.67 -14.04
CA GLY A 378 -1.63 0.48 -13.75
C GLY A 378 -2.61 0.63 -12.59
N ASN A 379 -2.94 1.86 -12.18
CA ASN A 379 -4.01 2.12 -11.21
C ASN A 379 -5.37 1.88 -11.88
N ILE A 380 -6.24 1.08 -11.26
CA ILE A 380 -7.46 0.60 -11.93
C ILE A 380 -8.47 1.71 -12.17
N GLU A 381 -8.71 2.60 -11.19
CA GLU A 381 -9.75 3.63 -11.30
C GLU A 381 -9.21 5.01 -11.66
N ALA A 382 -8.09 5.43 -11.07
CA ALA A 382 -7.50 6.76 -11.26
C ALA A 382 -6.12 6.90 -10.60
N ASP A 383 -5.39 7.94 -10.96
CA ASP A 383 -4.20 8.35 -10.23
C ASP A 383 -4.55 9.22 -9.02
N LEU A 384 -5.61 10.02 -9.13
CA LEU A 384 -6.19 10.78 -8.04
C LEU A 384 -7.71 10.69 -8.05
N THR A 385 -8.30 10.52 -6.86
CA THR A 385 -9.74 10.60 -6.67
C THR A 385 -10.13 11.85 -5.87
N LEU A 386 -11.14 12.57 -6.36
CA LEU A 386 -11.71 13.78 -5.76
C LEU A 386 -13.22 13.65 -5.53
N PRO A 387 -13.82 14.39 -4.58
CA PRO A 387 -15.26 14.43 -4.45
C PRO A 387 -15.86 15.27 -5.59
N SER A 388 -16.91 14.78 -6.26
CA SER A 388 -17.57 15.54 -7.34
C SER A 388 -18.57 16.61 -6.86
N GLY A 389 -18.95 16.58 -5.58
CA GLY A 389 -20.10 17.34 -5.06
C GLY A 389 -21.47 16.76 -5.44
N GLY A 390 -21.55 15.88 -6.45
CA GLY A 390 -22.77 15.23 -6.93
C GLY A 390 -22.99 13.78 -6.43
N GLY A 391 -22.35 13.39 -5.32
CA GLY A 391 -22.47 12.06 -4.73
C GLY A 391 -21.65 10.95 -5.38
N LYS A 392 -20.85 11.25 -6.42
CA LYS A 392 -19.85 10.35 -7.02
C LYS A 392 -18.43 10.89 -6.82
N PHE A 393 -17.44 10.08 -7.15
CA PHE A 393 -16.06 10.53 -7.22
C PHE A 393 -15.65 10.93 -8.64
N MET A 394 -14.80 11.95 -8.75
CA MET A 394 -14.09 12.29 -9.98
C MET A 394 -12.81 11.45 -10.06
N ARG A 395 -12.56 10.91 -11.25
CA ARG A 395 -11.37 10.12 -11.58
C ARG A 395 -10.41 11.00 -12.36
N ILE A 396 -9.28 11.32 -11.75
CA ILE A 396 -8.26 12.21 -12.31
C ILE A 396 -7.04 11.36 -12.69
N PHE A 397 -6.61 11.48 -13.93
CA PHE A 397 -5.39 10.84 -14.41
C PHE A 397 -4.25 11.86 -14.49
N ALA A 398 -3.00 11.39 -14.48
CA ALA A 398 -1.81 12.22 -14.32
C ALA A 398 -1.79 13.50 -15.18
N LYS A 399 -2.23 13.42 -16.43
CA LYS A 399 -2.29 14.55 -17.38
C LYS A 399 -3.23 15.70 -16.99
N GLN A 400 -4.08 15.50 -15.98
CA GLN A 400 -5.11 16.45 -15.52
C GLN A 400 -4.75 17.04 -14.16
N PHE A 401 -3.59 16.72 -13.58
CA PHE A 401 -3.22 17.17 -12.24
C PHE A 401 -3.09 18.70 -12.16
N GLU A 402 -2.60 19.35 -13.21
CA GLU A 402 -2.49 20.82 -13.29
C GLU A 402 -3.85 21.52 -13.19
N ASP A 403 -4.96 20.83 -13.51
CA ASP A 403 -6.33 21.35 -13.42
C ASP A 403 -6.97 21.13 -12.03
N VAL A 404 -6.22 20.60 -11.05
CA VAL A 404 -6.75 20.25 -9.72
C VAL A 404 -6.55 21.39 -8.72
N ASP A 405 -7.54 22.27 -8.60
CA ASP A 405 -7.52 23.42 -7.68
C ASP A 405 -7.41 23.05 -6.19
N GLN A 406 -7.74 21.81 -5.81
CA GLN A 406 -7.64 21.34 -4.41
C GLN A 406 -6.19 21.02 -4.00
N LEU A 407 -5.27 20.96 -4.95
CA LEU A 407 -3.84 20.79 -4.69
C LEU A 407 -3.14 22.14 -4.78
N ALA A 408 -2.40 22.50 -3.73
CA ALA A 408 -1.61 23.72 -3.70
C ALA A 408 -0.47 23.70 -4.73
N GLU A 409 0.08 22.51 -4.99
CA GLU A 409 1.07 22.24 -6.02
C GLU A 409 0.77 20.86 -6.64
N ALA A 410 0.88 20.78 -7.96
CA ALA A 410 0.46 19.61 -8.76
C ALA A 410 1.45 19.27 -9.89
N ASP A 411 2.67 19.80 -9.85
CA ASP A 411 3.58 19.82 -11.00
C ASP A 411 4.32 18.48 -11.21
N GLY A 412 4.63 18.16 -12.48
CA GLY A 412 5.52 17.05 -12.83
C GLY A 412 4.97 15.64 -12.58
N ASN A 413 3.71 15.52 -12.14
CA ASN A 413 3.01 14.24 -12.06
C ASN A 413 2.78 13.65 -13.44
N ARG A 414 3.13 12.37 -13.62
CA ARG A 414 2.98 11.73 -14.93
C ARG A 414 2.85 10.22 -14.82
N GLU A 415 2.28 9.64 -15.87
CA GLU A 415 2.41 8.21 -16.13
C GLU A 415 3.88 7.86 -16.43
N MET A 416 4.29 6.66 -16.02
CA MET A 416 5.62 6.15 -16.34
C MET A 416 5.81 6.00 -17.85
N SER A 417 7.03 6.31 -18.32
CA SER A 417 7.44 6.04 -19.69
C SER A 417 7.69 4.54 -19.92
N GLU A 418 7.71 4.12 -21.18
CA GLU A 418 7.99 2.72 -21.54
C GLU A 418 9.35 2.22 -21.00
N ALA A 419 10.37 3.10 -21.00
CA ALA A 419 11.70 2.76 -20.50
C ALA A 419 11.73 2.57 -18.97
N GLU A 420 11.00 3.41 -18.24
CA GLU A 420 10.89 3.31 -16.79
C GLU A 420 10.08 2.07 -16.40
N ILE A 421 8.99 1.77 -17.11
CA ILE A 421 8.22 0.53 -16.91
C ILE A 421 9.12 -0.70 -17.13
N LYS A 422 9.87 -0.76 -18.24
CA LYS A 422 10.81 -1.86 -18.51
C LYS A 422 11.89 -2.02 -17.44
N THR A 423 12.30 -0.93 -16.81
CA THR A 423 13.27 -0.96 -15.71
C THR A 423 12.61 -1.46 -14.42
N LEU A 424 11.52 -0.84 -13.99
CA LEU A 424 10.84 -1.15 -12.73
C LEU A 424 10.30 -2.59 -12.70
N THR A 425 9.70 -3.07 -13.78
CA THR A 425 9.13 -4.43 -13.86
C THR A 425 10.13 -5.55 -13.63
N LYS A 426 11.44 -5.30 -13.79
CA LYS A 426 12.49 -6.29 -13.45
C LYS A 426 12.64 -6.49 -11.93
N ALA A 427 12.25 -5.50 -11.14
CA ALA A 427 12.26 -5.53 -9.68
C ALA A 427 10.94 -6.01 -9.06
N ILE A 428 9.88 -6.14 -9.86
CA ILE A 428 8.57 -6.62 -9.39
C ILE A 428 8.46 -8.13 -9.64
N ASP A 429 7.79 -8.86 -8.74
CA ASP A 429 7.44 -10.25 -9.00
C ASP A 429 6.58 -10.37 -10.27
N ALA A 430 7.12 -11.08 -11.28
CA ALA A 430 6.53 -11.11 -12.61
C ALA A 430 5.17 -11.82 -12.64
N ALA A 431 4.98 -12.87 -11.83
CA ALA A 431 3.72 -13.58 -11.75
C ALA A 431 2.64 -12.71 -11.09
N TYR A 432 2.99 -12.04 -9.98
CA TYR A 432 2.08 -11.14 -9.28
C TYR A 432 1.67 -9.95 -10.15
N LEU A 433 2.63 -9.30 -10.82
CA LEU A 433 2.34 -8.18 -11.72
C LEU A 433 1.46 -8.62 -12.89
N LYS A 434 1.78 -9.75 -13.52
CA LYS A 434 0.97 -10.31 -14.61
C LYS A 434 -0.45 -10.60 -14.13
N ALA A 435 -0.62 -11.19 -12.96
CA ALA A 435 -1.93 -11.49 -12.39
C ALA A 435 -2.73 -10.19 -12.15
N PHE A 436 -2.10 -9.17 -11.57
CA PHE A 436 -2.76 -7.89 -11.31
C PHE A 436 -3.22 -7.18 -12.59
N LEU A 437 -2.34 -7.08 -13.59
CA LEU A 437 -2.65 -6.40 -14.85
C LEU A 437 -3.73 -7.12 -15.68
N ASN A 438 -4.01 -8.39 -15.37
CA ASN A 438 -5.07 -9.18 -16.01
C ASN A 438 -6.20 -9.50 -15.01
N ILE A 439 -6.46 -8.62 -14.04
CA ILE A 439 -7.61 -8.76 -13.15
C ILE A 439 -8.90 -8.72 -13.97
N GLU A 440 -9.74 -9.73 -13.75
CA GLU A 440 -11.10 -9.82 -14.25
C GLU A 440 -12.06 -9.88 -13.07
N GLY A 441 -13.28 -9.39 -13.26
CA GLY A 441 -14.31 -9.50 -12.23
C GLY A 441 -15.72 -9.34 -12.78
N SER A 442 -16.68 -9.98 -12.12
CA SER A 442 -18.09 -9.90 -12.47
C SER A 442 -18.99 -10.11 -11.26
N THR A 443 -20.18 -9.53 -11.31
CA THR A 443 -21.25 -9.73 -10.34
C THR A 443 -22.51 -10.14 -11.11
N SER A 444 -23.14 -11.23 -10.66
CA SER A 444 -24.44 -11.69 -11.18
C SER A 444 -25.39 -11.88 -10.01
N SER A 445 -26.59 -11.32 -10.09
CA SER A 445 -27.58 -11.40 -9.01
C SER A 445 -28.93 -11.88 -9.53
N THR A 446 -29.57 -12.78 -8.79
CA THR A 446 -31.00 -13.13 -8.96
C THR A 446 -31.91 -12.23 -8.12
N TYR A 447 -31.33 -11.32 -7.32
CA TYR A 447 -32.09 -10.34 -6.57
C TYR A 447 -32.74 -9.34 -7.52
N ASN A 448 -34.06 -9.48 -7.66
CA ASN A 448 -34.89 -8.50 -8.33
C ASN A 448 -35.88 -7.96 -7.28
N PRO A 449 -35.70 -6.72 -6.76
CA PRO A 449 -36.60 -6.15 -5.76
C PRO A 449 -38.04 -6.01 -6.27
N ASN A 450 -38.22 -5.96 -7.59
CA ASN A 450 -39.50 -5.86 -8.27
C ASN A 450 -40.06 -7.22 -8.71
N SER A 451 -39.43 -8.35 -8.34
CA SER A 451 -40.03 -9.66 -8.58
C SER A 451 -41.32 -9.79 -7.78
N SER A 452 -42.30 -10.51 -8.32
CA SER A 452 -43.57 -10.77 -7.62
C SER A 452 -43.35 -11.35 -6.22
N GLU A 453 -42.36 -12.24 -6.06
CA GLU A 453 -41.96 -12.79 -4.77
C GLU A 453 -41.44 -11.70 -3.81
N ASN A 454 -40.54 -10.83 -4.25
CA ASN A 454 -39.94 -9.82 -3.38
C ASN A 454 -40.90 -8.68 -3.04
N LEU A 455 -41.80 -8.32 -3.95
CA LEU A 455 -42.91 -7.41 -3.66
C LEU A 455 -43.85 -8.02 -2.62
N PHE A 456 -44.22 -9.30 -2.76
CA PHE A 456 -45.08 -9.99 -1.81
C PHE A 456 -44.43 -10.16 -0.42
N ARG A 457 -43.16 -10.56 -0.37
CA ARG A 457 -42.37 -10.67 0.87
C ARG A 457 -42.28 -9.31 1.58
N SER A 458 -41.96 -8.25 0.84
CA SER A 458 -41.91 -6.89 1.39
C SER A 458 -43.27 -6.44 1.93
N ALA A 459 -44.37 -6.71 1.21
CA ALA A 459 -45.72 -6.38 1.65
C ALA A 459 -46.14 -7.15 2.93
N MET A 460 -45.57 -8.33 3.16
CA MET A 460 -45.76 -9.12 4.38
C MET A 460 -44.73 -8.84 5.49
N GLY A 461 -43.89 -7.80 5.34
CA GLY A 461 -42.84 -7.48 6.31
C GLY A 461 -41.73 -8.53 6.40
N MET A 462 -41.61 -9.40 5.40
CA MET A 462 -40.55 -10.40 5.29
C MET A 462 -39.36 -9.86 4.51
N ASN A 463 -38.15 -10.31 4.87
CA ASN A 463 -36.93 -10.01 4.11
C ASN A 463 -37.05 -10.52 2.67
N GLN A 464 -36.74 -9.69 1.69
CA GLN A 464 -36.64 -10.10 0.28
C GLN A 464 -35.54 -11.17 0.07
N ARG A 465 -35.62 -11.92 -1.03
CA ARG A 465 -34.73 -13.02 -1.38
C ARG A 465 -34.06 -12.80 -2.73
N GLY A 466 -32.85 -13.33 -2.84
CA GLY A 466 -32.02 -13.32 -4.04
C GLY A 466 -30.66 -13.96 -3.73
N THR A 467 -29.93 -14.33 -4.77
CA THR A 467 -28.58 -14.88 -4.68
C THR A 467 -27.65 -14.03 -5.51
N GLU A 468 -26.54 -13.60 -4.93
CA GLU A 468 -25.50 -12.87 -5.62
C GLU A 468 -24.27 -13.77 -5.78
N THR A 469 -23.74 -13.84 -6.99
CA THR A 469 -22.53 -14.56 -7.36
C THR A 469 -21.50 -13.53 -7.79
N ASN A 470 -20.40 -13.48 -7.04
CA ASN A 470 -19.28 -12.59 -7.29
C ASN A 470 -18.06 -13.38 -7.78
N TYR A 471 -17.29 -12.77 -8.68
CA TYR A 471 -16.02 -13.27 -9.18
C TYR A 471 -15.00 -12.13 -9.27
N VAL A 472 -13.79 -12.41 -8.84
CA VAL A 472 -12.60 -11.63 -9.16
C VAL A 472 -11.44 -12.63 -9.34
N SER A 473 -10.55 -12.42 -10.29
CA SER A 473 -9.43 -13.35 -10.55
C SER A 473 -8.27 -13.21 -9.56
N MET A 474 -8.19 -12.10 -8.84
CA MET A 474 -7.13 -11.81 -7.87
C MET A 474 -7.64 -10.86 -6.78
N TYR A 475 -7.20 -11.07 -5.54
CA TYR A 475 -7.51 -10.19 -4.41
C TYR A 475 -6.56 -10.44 -3.24
N GLY A 476 -5.71 -9.46 -2.94
CA GLY A 476 -4.90 -9.46 -1.73
C GLY A 476 -3.94 -10.64 -1.59
N ASN A 477 -3.64 -11.36 -2.68
CA ASN A 477 -2.82 -12.57 -2.63
C ASN A 477 -1.46 -12.29 -1.97
N LEU A 478 -0.86 -13.33 -1.39
CA LEU A 478 0.45 -13.28 -0.73
C LEU A 478 1.52 -12.81 -1.72
N TYR A 479 2.18 -11.69 -1.40
CA TYR A 479 3.33 -11.21 -2.14
C TYR A 479 4.62 -11.75 -1.50
N PRO A 480 5.59 -12.25 -2.29
CA PRO A 480 6.83 -12.80 -1.77
C PRO A 480 7.74 -11.74 -1.15
N MET A 481 8.05 -11.88 0.14
CA MET A 481 8.88 -10.93 0.88
C MET A 481 10.26 -10.70 0.25
N ASP A 482 10.92 -11.76 -0.24
CA ASP A 482 12.24 -11.64 -0.85
C ASP A 482 12.28 -10.72 -2.07
N LYS A 483 11.16 -10.53 -2.76
CA LYS A 483 11.04 -9.64 -3.92
C LYS A 483 10.82 -8.19 -3.54
N ALA A 484 10.48 -7.88 -2.29
CA ALA A 484 10.26 -6.50 -1.87
C ALA A 484 11.55 -5.67 -1.92
N PHE A 485 12.70 -6.30 -1.66
CA PHE A 485 13.98 -5.61 -1.54
C PHE A 485 14.56 -5.16 -2.89
N ASP A 486 14.21 -5.85 -3.97
CA ASP A 486 14.62 -5.51 -5.34
C ASP A 486 14.10 -4.13 -5.78
N LEU A 487 13.07 -3.60 -5.10
CA LEU A 487 12.47 -2.30 -5.40
C LEU A 487 13.28 -1.10 -4.87
N PHE A 488 14.20 -1.30 -3.93
CA PHE A 488 15.07 -0.21 -3.46
C PHE A 488 16.10 0.15 -4.52
N GLY A 489 16.04 1.38 -5.01
CA GLY A 489 16.91 1.87 -6.08
C GLY A 489 16.55 1.33 -7.46
N ALA A 490 15.32 0.84 -7.64
CA ALA A 490 14.85 0.34 -8.94
C ALA A 490 14.75 1.46 -9.99
N LEU A 491 14.44 2.69 -9.56
CA LEU A 491 14.45 3.87 -10.40
C LEU A 491 15.07 5.06 -9.64
N GLU A 492 16.01 5.75 -10.27
CA GLU A 492 16.69 6.88 -9.66
C GLU A 492 15.76 8.10 -9.56
N GLY A 493 15.75 8.76 -8.40
CA GLY A 493 14.98 9.99 -8.16
C GLY A 493 13.48 9.79 -7.92
N TYR A 494 12.96 8.57 -8.06
CA TYR A 494 11.55 8.24 -7.83
C TYR A 494 11.39 6.89 -7.10
N GLY A 495 10.43 6.84 -6.18
CA GLY A 495 10.18 5.66 -5.37
C GLY A 495 11.29 5.39 -4.36
N ALA A 496 11.30 4.20 -3.77
CA ALA A 496 12.35 3.80 -2.84
C ALA A 496 13.73 3.81 -3.53
N GLN A 497 14.67 4.55 -2.96
CA GLN A 497 16.04 4.73 -3.40
C GLN A 497 16.99 3.74 -2.73
N LYS A 498 18.23 3.66 -3.23
CA LYS A 498 19.28 2.88 -2.57
C LYS A 498 19.51 3.42 -1.15
N ILE A 499 19.64 2.52 -0.19
CA ILE A 499 19.96 2.88 1.18
C ILE A 499 21.47 3.13 1.26
N ALA A 500 21.87 4.34 1.63
CA ALA A 500 23.28 4.63 1.87
C ALA A 500 23.79 3.88 3.09
N GLN A 501 25.01 3.37 2.97
CA GLN A 501 25.70 2.59 3.98
C GLN A 501 26.46 3.47 4.97
#